data_AF-A0AAD6RXK6-F1
#
_entry.id   AF-A0AAD6RXK6-F1
#
_cell.length_a   1.000
_cell.length_b   1.000
_cell.length_c   1.000
_cell.angle_alpha   90.00
_cell.angle_beta   90.00
_cell.angle_gamma   90.00
#
_symmetry.space_group_name_H-M   'P 1'
#
loop_
_entity.id
_entity.type
_entity.pdbx_description
1 polymer ?
#
loop_
_entity_poly.entity_id
_entity_poly.type
_entity_poly.pdbx_seq_one_letter_code
_entity_poly.pdbx_strand_id
1 'polypeptide(L)'
;MLHVSPITDLERLHPTTMADTLSEEAISALRLQVVKYMNSAAAAILLFDYALTFHLEVDLIWPSAWSPAKILFVSARYTPFFDVPMQLYYSTARMFFKRCAQINIATTCSTIFGLAMSEAIFVLRTYALSGRRRRIICVFGAIYSICVVAIVIMLSVLLRYQSYSVFPLGLGGCN
;
A
#
# COMPACT_ATOMS: atom_id res chain seq x y z
N MET A 1 -20.48 -25.45 -53.63
CA MET A 1 -20.93 -25.66 -52.23
C MET A 1 -20.05 -24.83 -51.31
N LEU A 2 -20.70 -23.91 -50.59
CA LEU A 2 -20.32 -23.26 -49.33
C LEU A 2 -19.05 -22.38 -49.29
N HIS A 3 -19.27 -21.14 -49.74
CA HIS A 3 -18.57 -19.93 -49.30
C HIS A 3 -19.08 -19.58 -47.90
N VAL A 4 -18.25 -19.69 -46.85
CA VAL A 4 -18.62 -19.29 -45.48
C VAL A 4 -17.90 -17.98 -45.16
N SER A 5 -18.67 -16.90 -45.18
CA SER A 5 -18.23 -15.54 -44.84
C SER A 5 -17.96 -15.42 -43.33
N PRO A 6 -16.82 -14.89 -42.88
CA PRO A 6 -16.50 -14.70 -41.46
C PRO A 6 -17.03 -13.37 -40.89
N ILE A 7 -18.02 -12.74 -41.53
CA ILE A 7 -18.48 -11.38 -41.22
C ILE A 7 -19.72 -11.41 -40.27
N THR A 8 -20.45 -12.52 -40.21
CA THR A 8 -21.70 -12.63 -39.43
C THR A 8 -21.52 -12.82 -37.92
N ASP A 9 -20.31 -13.07 -37.43
CA ASP A 9 -20.04 -13.25 -35.98
C ASP A 9 -19.66 -11.95 -35.25
N LEU A 10 -19.40 -10.85 -35.97
CA LEU A 10 -19.01 -9.57 -35.36
C LEU A 10 -20.20 -8.66 -35.01
N GLU A 11 -21.37 -8.87 -35.61
CA GLU A 11 -22.57 -8.04 -35.39
C GLU A 11 -23.40 -8.50 -34.18
N ARG A 12 -23.18 -9.72 -33.67
CA ARG A 12 -23.89 -10.26 -32.49
C ARG A 12 -23.10 -10.19 -31.19
N LEU A 13 -21.84 -9.74 -31.19
CA LEU A 13 -21.08 -9.46 -29.98
C LEU A 13 -21.45 -8.09 -29.38
N HIS A 14 -22.73 -7.99 -29.02
CA HIS A 14 -23.24 -7.44 -27.77
C HIS A 14 -23.12 -5.91 -27.54
N PRO A 15 -24.17 -5.13 -27.85
CA PRO A 15 -24.35 -3.79 -27.24
C PRO A 15 -24.28 -3.81 -25.70
N THR A 16 -24.61 -4.94 -25.08
CA THR A 16 -24.47 -5.19 -23.65
C THR A 16 -23.03 -5.46 -23.21
N THR A 17 -22.13 -6.04 -24.02
CA THR A 17 -20.70 -6.23 -23.63
C THR A 17 -19.98 -4.89 -23.70
N MET A 18 -20.34 -4.04 -24.66
CA MET A 18 -19.83 -2.67 -24.72
C MET A 18 -20.34 -1.82 -23.54
N ALA A 19 -21.62 -1.95 -23.16
CA ALA A 19 -22.15 -1.29 -21.97
C ALA A 19 -21.48 -1.80 -20.67
N ASP A 20 -21.27 -3.11 -20.56
CA ASP A 20 -20.62 -3.74 -19.40
C ASP A 20 -19.14 -3.31 -19.30
N THR A 21 -18.40 -3.31 -20.41
CA THR A 21 -16.99 -2.86 -20.44
C THR A 21 -16.83 -1.38 -20.11
N LEU A 22 -17.70 -0.51 -20.62
CA LEU A 22 -17.70 0.92 -20.26
C LEU A 22 -18.02 1.14 -18.78
N SER A 23 -18.90 0.33 -18.20
CA SER A 23 -19.21 0.39 -16.77
C SER A 23 -18.03 -0.05 -15.89
N GLU A 24 -17.32 -1.12 -16.29
CA GLU A 24 -16.12 -1.62 -15.61
C GLU A 24 -14.96 -0.62 -15.69
N GLU A 25 -14.75 -0.01 -16.87
CA GLU A 25 -13.75 1.04 -17.03
C GLU A 25 -14.06 2.26 -16.17
N ALA A 26 -15.31 2.72 -16.14
CA ALA A 26 -15.73 3.83 -15.28
C ALA A 26 -15.53 3.53 -13.79
N ILE A 27 -15.84 2.30 -13.35
CA ILE A 27 -15.60 1.85 -11.97
C ILE A 27 -14.10 1.85 -11.66
N SER A 28 -13.26 1.39 -12.58
CA SER A 28 -11.80 1.35 -12.39
C SER A 28 -11.20 2.76 -12.28
N ALA A 29 -11.65 3.69 -13.12
CA ALA A 29 -11.21 5.09 -13.09
C ALA A 29 -11.67 5.80 -11.80
N LEU A 30 -12.92 5.55 -11.36
CA LEU A 30 -13.44 6.06 -10.10
C LEU A 30 -12.62 5.54 -8.90
N ARG A 31 -12.31 4.24 -8.87
CA ARG A 31 -11.49 3.63 -7.81
C ARG A 31 -10.13 4.31 -7.70
N LEU A 32 -9.47 4.57 -8.83
CA LEU A 32 -8.19 5.27 -8.83
C LEU A 32 -8.31 6.67 -8.24
N GLN A 33 -9.33 7.44 -8.61
CA GLN A 33 -9.57 8.77 -8.07
C GLN A 33 -9.81 8.73 -6.56
N VAL A 34 -10.67 7.82 -6.08
CA VAL A 34 -10.93 7.62 -4.65
C VAL A 34 -9.63 7.34 -3.90
N VAL A 35 -8.76 6.47 -4.41
CA VAL A 35 -7.46 6.19 -3.78
C VAL A 35 -6.58 7.45 -3.70
N LYS A 36 -6.56 8.30 -4.74
CA LYS A 36 -5.78 9.56 -4.70
C LYS A 36 -6.27 10.47 -3.58
N TYR A 37 -7.59 10.69 -3.52
CA TYR A 37 -8.20 11.54 -2.49
C TYR A 37 -8.00 10.97 -1.09
N MET A 38 -8.19 9.67 -0.89
CA MET A 38 -7.98 9.00 0.38
C MET A 38 -6.54 9.14 0.87
N ASN A 39 -5.54 8.95 -0.02
CA ASN A 39 -4.13 9.13 0.34
C ASN A 39 -3.82 10.58 0.71
N SER A 40 -4.38 11.56 -0.02
CA SER A 40 -4.20 12.97 0.30
C SER A 40 -4.84 13.36 1.65
N ALA A 41 -6.02 12.84 1.95
CA ALA A 41 -6.70 13.05 3.23
C ALA A 41 -5.92 12.38 4.38
N ALA A 42 -5.43 11.16 4.17
CA ALA A 42 -4.59 10.47 5.14
C ALA A 42 -3.29 11.25 5.43
N ALA A 43 -2.67 11.84 4.40
CA ALA A 43 -1.50 12.72 4.56
C ALA A 43 -1.81 13.95 5.42
N ALA A 44 -2.95 14.60 5.16
CA ALA A 44 -3.38 15.76 5.93
C ALA A 44 -3.65 15.41 7.41
N ILE A 45 -4.31 14.29 7.66
CA ILE A 45 -4.58 13.80 9.02
C ILE A 45 -3.26 13.47 9.73
N LEU A 46 -2.31 12.82 9.04
CA LEU A 46 -1.00 12.51 9.61
C LEU A 46 -0.24 13.77 10.04
N LEU A 47 -0.23 14.80 9.19
CA LEU A 47 0.40 16.09 9.50
C LEU A 47 -0.29 16.79 10.66
N PHE A 48 -1.62 16.74 10.72
CA PHE A 48 -2.40 17.32 11.79
C PHE A 48 -2.12 16.64 13.14
N ASP A 49 -2.14 15.31 13.17
CA ASP A 49 -1.81 14.54 14.38
C ASP A 49 -0.38 14.80 14.85
N TYR A 50 0.56 14.91 13.90
CA TYR A 50 1.94 15.29 14.20
C TYR A 50 2.03 16.68 14.81
N ALA A 51 1.40 17.68 14.22
CA ALA A 51 1.40 19.05 14.74
C ALA A 51 0.83 19.14 16.16
N LEU A 52 -0.25 18.40 16.44
CA LEU A 52 -0.83 18.39 17.79
C LEU A 52 0.06 17.73 18.82
N THR A 53 0.80 16.69 18.47
CA THR A 53 1.57 15.89 19.43
C THR A 53 3.03 16.29 19.54
N PHE A 54 3.55 17.05 18.58
CA PHE A 54 4.94 17.48 18.52
C PHE A 54 5.40 18.23 19.77
N HIS A 55 4.57 19.15 20.30
CA HIS A 55 4.91 19.89 21.52
C HIS A 55 5.18 18.95 22.70
N LEU A 56 4.30 17.96 22.90
CA LEU A 56 4.43 16.97 23.97
C LEU A 56 5.63 16.05 23.74
N GLU A 57 5.94 15.71 22.49
CA GLU A 57 7.14 14.92 22.18
C GLU A 57 8.42 15.65 22.57
N VAL A 58 8.56 16.92 22.16
CA VAL A 58 9.74 17.75 22.47
C VAL A 58 9.97 17.85 23.97
N ASP A 59 8.91 18.04 24.75
CA ASP A 59 9.03 18.23 26.19
C ASP A 59 9.26 16.91 26.97
N LEU A 60 8.63 15.79 26.56
CA LEU A 60 8.74 14.52 27.29
C LEU A 60 9.83 13.58 26.77
N ILE A 61 9.99 13.50 25.45
CA ILE A 61 10.79 12.44 24.81
C ILE A 61 12.22 12.92 24.59
N TRP A 62 12.43 14.15 24.13
CA TRP A 62 13.76 14.65 23.78
C TRP A 62 14.73 14.82 24.97
N PRO A 63 14.33 15.26 26.18
CA PRO A 63 15.25 15.33 27.32
C PRO A 63 15.58 13.95 27.92
N SER A 64 14.86 12.89 27.55
CA SER A 64 15.06 11.54 28.07
C SER A 64 16.18 10.77 27.34
N ALA A 65 16.91 9.94 28.09
CA ALA A 65 17.99 9.11 27.55
C ALA A 65 17.50 8.18 26.42
N TRP A 66 18.41 7.84 25.49
CA TRP A 66 18.11 6.96 24.36
C TRP A 66 17.84 5.52 24.83
N SER A 67 16.56 5.22 25.08
CA SER A 67 16.05 3.88 25.39
C SER A 67 15.64 3.14 24.10
N PRO A 68 15.76 1.81 24.03
CA PRO A 68 15.23 1.00 22.93
C PRO A 68 13.75 1.28 22.63
N ALA A 69 12.95 1.60 23.66
CA ALA A 69 11.54 1.96 23.49
C ALA A 69 11.36 3.30 22.75
N LYS A 70 12.27 4.26 22.96
CA LYS A 70 12.27 5.55 22.26
C LYS A 70 12.63 5.37 20.79
N ILE A 71 13.59 4.49 20.48
CA ILE A 71 13.95 4.15 19.09
C ILE A 71 12.75 3.53 18.36
N LEU A 72 12.09 2.54 18.97
CA LEU A 72 10.88 1.91 18.39
C LEU A 72 9.76 2.92 18.16
N PHE A 73 9.54 3.83 19.11
CA PHE A 73 8.51 4.85 18.99
C PHE A 73 8.80 5.82 17.84
N VAL A 74 10.04 6.32 17.75
CA VAL A 74 10.47 7.22 16.68
C VAL A 74 10.41 6.49 15.33
N SER A 75 10.91 5.26 15.22
CA SER A 75 10.87 4.53 13.95
C SER A 75 9.44 4.30 13.46
N ALA A 76 8.54 3.83 14.32
CA ALA A 76 7.12 3.64 13.97
C ALA A 76 6.46 4.95 13.53
N ARG A 77 6.79 6.07 14.19
CA ARG A 77 6.17 7.38 13.92
C ARG A 77 6.70 8.07 12.65
N TYR A 78 7.98 7.93 12.35
CA TYR A 78 8.60 8.60 11.21
C TYR A 78 8.58 7.76 9.92
N THR A 79 8.27 6.46 9.99
CA THR A 79 8.07 5.61 8.80
C THR A 79 7.03 6.17 7.80
N PRO A 80 5.81 6.54 8.22
CA PRO A 80 4.79 7.04 7.28
C PRO A 80 5.13 8.36 6.61
N PHE A 81 6.07 9.15 7.16
CA PHE A 81 6.56 10.37 6.50
C PHE A 81 7.30 10.09 5.19
N PHE A 82 7.88 8.90 5.03
CA PHE A 82 8.50 8.49 3.76
C PHE A 82 7.49 7.84 2.83
N ASP A 83 6.59 7.03 3.37
CA ASP A 83 5.63 6.26 2.57
C ASP A 83 4.58 7.16 1.90
N VAL A 84 4.03 8.11 2.64
CA VAL A 84 2.90 8.94 2.18
C VAL A 84 3.27 9.84 0.99
N PRO A 85 4.38 10.61 1.00
CA PRO A 85 4.78 11.41 -0.15
C PRO A 85 5.12 10.54 -1.37
N MET A 86 5.70 9.36 -1.13
CA MET A 86 6.08 8.42 -2.18
C MET A 86 4.83 7.82 -2.87
N GLN A 87 3.80 7.49 -2.08
CA GLN A 87 2.49 7.07 -2.57
C GLN A 87 1.77 8.19 -3.33
N LEU A 88 1.86 9.44 -2.85
CA LEU A 88 1.26 10.60 -3.51
C LEU A 88 1.95 10.87 -4.85
N TYR A 89 3.28 10.81 -4.88
CA TYR A 89 4.08 10.95 -6.10
C TYR A 89 3.73 9.87 -7.13
N TYR A 90 3.58 8.62 -6.69
CA TYR A 90 3.07 7.52 -7.54
C TYR A 90 1.68 7.81 -8.11
N SER A 91 0.80 8.40 -7.30
CA SER A 91 -0.59 8.67 -7.69
C SER A 91 -0.72 9.80 -8.72
N THR A 92 0.16 10.79 -8.67
CA THR A 92 0.04 12.02 -9.48
C THR A 92 0.97 12.04 -10.70
N ALA A 93 2.11 11.36 -10.66
CA ALA A 93 3.09 11.38 -11.76
C ALA A 93 2.81 10.31 -12.82
N ARG A 94 2.98 10.65 -14.11
CA ARG A 94 3.08 9.66 -15.20
C ARG A 94 4.50 9.14 -15.23
N MET A 95 4.70 7.86 -14.92
CA MET A 95 6.04 7.29 -14.72
C MET A 95 6.26 6.02 -15.52
N PHE A 96 7.50 5.84 -16.01
CA PHE A 96 7.92 4.60 -16.67
C PHE A 96 7.74 3.37 -15.77
N PHE A 97 7.32 2.26 -16.36
CA PHE A 97 7.07 0.97 -15.69
C PHE A 97 8.17 0.53 -14.70
N LYS A 98 9.45 0.67 -15.06
CA LYS A 98 10.58 0.29 -14.19
C LYS A 98 10.60 1.08 -12.87
N ARG A 99 10.37 2.41 -12.95
CA ARG A 99 10.36 3.26 -11.75
C ARG A 99 9.10 3.03 -10.92
N CYS A 100 7.97 2.75 -11.57
CA CYS A 100 6.73 2.37 -10.90
C CYS A 100 6.90 1.11 -10.03
N ALA A 101 7.48 0.04 -10.58
CA ALA A 101 7.76 -1.18 -9.84
C ALA A 101 8.72 -0.94 -8.66
N GLN A 102 9.78 -0.16 -8.88
CA GLN A 102 10.74 0.19 -7.81
C GLN A 102 10.07 0.96 -6.66
N ILE A 103 9.21 1.93 -6.98
CA ILE A 103 8.48 2.70 -5.97
C ILE A 103 7.53 1.80 -5.18
N ASN A 104 6.77 0.94 -5.86
CA ASN A 104 5.83 0.04 -5.19
C ASN A 104 6.54 -0.97 -4.26
N ILE A 105 7.69 -1.49 -4.69
CA ILE A 105 8.53 -2.35 -3.84
C ILE A 105 9.06 -1.55 -2.64
N ALA A 106 9.58 -0.34 -2.86
CA ALA A 106 10.11 0.50 -1.78
C ALA A 106 9.03 0.87 -0.74
N THR A 107 7.84 1.29 -1.19
CA THR A 107 6.66 1.52 -0.35
C THR A 107 6.28 0.26 0.42
N THR A 108 6.23 -0.90 -0.23
CA THR A 108 5.91 -2.16 0.46
C THR A 108 6.94 -2.50 1.53
N CYS A 109 8.22 -2.34 1.25
CA CYS A 109 9.28 -2.55 2.24
C CYS A 109 9.15 -1.59 3.44
N SER A 110 8.87 -0.32 3.17
CA SER A 110 8.60 0.70 4.19
C SER A 110 7.40 0.32 5.06
N THR A 111 6.29 -0.10 4.44
CA THR A 111 5.09 -0.55 5.15
C THR A 111 5.35 -1.77 6.03
N ILE A 112 6.08 -2.78 5.54
CA ILE A 112 6.46 -3.96 6.33
C ILE A 112 7.30 -3.54 7.55
N PHE A 113 8.25 -2.63 7.35
CA PHE A 113 9.07 -2.11 8.45
C PHE A 113 8.24 -1.34 9.49
N GLY A 114 7.34 -0.46 9.06
CA GLY A 114 6.45 0.29 9.95
C GLY A 114 5.52 -0.62 10.74
N LEU A 115 5.00 -1.68 10.10
CA LEU A 115 4.18 -2.69 10.75
C LEU A 115 4.97 -3.46 11.81
N ALA A 116 6.21 -3.87 11.51
CA ALA A 116 7.08 -4.56 12.46
C ALA A 116 7.34 -3.72 13.72
N MET A 117 7.61 -2.42 13.54
CA MET A 117 7.85 -1.50 14.66
C MET A 117 6.58 -1.31 15.50
N SER A 118 5.43 -1.14 14.86
CA SER A 118 4.13 -1.00 15.52
C SER A 118 3.76 -2.24 16.32
N GLU A 119 3.97 -3.43 15.74
CA GLU A 119 3.75 -4.70 16.40
C GLU A 119 4.70 -4.88 17.59
N ALA A 120 5.98 -4.52 17.45
CA ALA A 120 6.94 -4.61 18.55
C ALA A 120 6.52 -3.75 19.75
N ILE A 121 5.99 -2.54 19.53
CA ILE A 121 5.42 -1.70 20.60
C ILE A 121 4.21 -2.38 21.24
N PHE A 122 3.32 -2.95 20.43
CA PHE A 122 2.13 -3.65 20.91
C PHE A 122 2.50 -4.87 21.76
N VAL A 123 3.47 -5.68 21.31
CA VAL A 123 4.00 -6.83 22.02
C VAL A 123 4.65 -6.41 23.33
N LEU A 124 5.48 -5.36 23.34
CA LEU A 124 6.15 -4.87 24.55
C LEU A 124 5.12 -4.49 25.64
N ARG A 125 4.08 -3.74 25.26
CA ARG A 125 3.01 -3.34 26.18
C ARG A 125 2.21 -4.54 26.69
N THR A 126 1.81 -5.43 25.79
CA THR A 126 1.02 -6.62 26.13
C THR A 126 1.81 -7.58 27.01
N TYR A 127 3.11 -7.71 26.75
CA TYR A 127 4.04 -8.55 27.52
C TYR A 127 4.23 -8.06 28.95
N ALA A 128 4.33 -6.74 29.13
CA ALA A 128 4.38 -6.12 30.45
C ALA A 128 3.09 -6.35 31.25
N LEU A 129 1.93 -6.19 30.61
CA LEU A 129 0.63 -6.38 31.26
C LEU A 129 0.32 -7.85 31.59
N SER A 130 0.79 -8.78 30.76
CA SER A 130 0.42 -10.20 30.87
C SER A 130 1.34 -11.04 31.76
N GLY A 131 2.10 -10.39 32.65
CA GLY A 131 3.00 -11.10 33.58
C GLY A 131 4.14 -11.82 32.87
N ARG A 132 4.71 -11.23 31.82
CA ARG A 132 5.97 -11.70 31.19
C ARG A 132 5.90 -13.08 30.50
N ARG A 133 4.70 -13.53 30.13
CA ARG A 133 4.48 -14.80 29.41
C ARG A 133 5.00 -14.75 27.97
N ARG A 134 6.00 -15.57 27.65
CA ARG A 134 6.63 -15.63 26.30
C ARG A 134 5.68 -16.06 25.17
N ARG A 135 4.56 -16.73 25.50
CA ARG A 135 3.54 -17.15 24.51
C ARG A 135 3.02 -15.99 23.67
N ILE A 136 2.94 -14.79 24.25
CA ILE A 136 2.44 -13.59 23.57
C ILE A 136 3.34 -13.22 22.39
N ILE A 137 4.66 -13.23 22.61
CA ILE A 137 5.63 -12.93 21.56
C ILE A 137 5.50 -13.91 20.39
N CYS A 138 5.32 -15.21 20.68
CA CYS A 138 5.14 -16.23 19.66
C CYS A 138 3.83 -16.05 18.87
N VAL A 139 2.72 -15.75 19.54
CA VAL A 139 1.41 -15.57 18.89
C VAL A 139 1.42 -14.34 17.99
N PHE A 140 1.88 -13.19 18.49
CA PHE A 140 1.97 -11.97 17.68
C PHE A 140 2.93 -12.16 16.51
N GLY A 141 4.15 -12.66 16.76
CA GLY A 141 5.12 -12.93 15.69
C GLY A 141 4.61 -13.89 14.62
N ALA A 142 3.78 -14.88 14.97
CA ALA A 142 3.12 -15.76 14.00
C ALA A 142 2.09 -15.00 13.16
N ILE A 143 1.25 -14.17 13.78
CA ILE A 143 0.26 -13.33 13.09
C ILE A 143 0.96 -12.37 12.12
N TYR A 144 2.01 -11.69 12.56
CA TYR A 144 2.79 -10.80 11.69
C TYR A 144 3.42 -11.54 10.52
N SER A 145 3.99 -12.72 10.76
CA SER A 145 4.57 -13.53 9.68
C SER A 145 3.52 -13.89 8.62
N ILE A 146 2.31 -14.24 9.04
CA ILE A 146 1.17 -14.51 8.13
C ILE A 146 0.82 -13.25 7.31
N CYS A 147 0.72 -12.10 7.96
CA CYS A 147 0.43 -10.83 7.29
C CYS A 147 1.51 -10.47 6.26
N VAL A 148 2.79 -10.62 6.60
CA VAL A 148 3.91 -10.34 5.69
C VAL A 148 3.85 -11.26 4.47
N VAL A 149 3.63 -12.57 4.68
CA VAL A 149 3.50 -13.52 3.57
C VAL A 149 2.34 -13.13 2.64
N ALA A 150 1.19 -12.76 3.20
CA ALA A 150 0.04 -12.31 2.41
C ALA A 150 0.35 -11.05 1.59
N ILE A 151 1.01 -10.05 2.19
CA ILE A 151 1.42 -8.81 1.51
C ILE A 151 2.39 -9.11 0.36
N VAL A 152 3.39 -9.97 0.59
CA VAL A 152 4.38 -10.33 -0.44
C VAL A 152 3.71 -11.08 -1.60
N ILE A 153 2.80 -12.01 -1.31
CA ILE A 153 2.03 -12.71 -2.35
C ILE A 153 1.20 -11.70 -3.14
N MET A 154 0.46 -10.81 -2.48
CA MET A 154 -0.35 -9.78 -3.14
C MET A 154 0.51 -8.89 -4.05
N LEU A 155 1.63 -8.37 -3.54
CA LEU A 155 2.56 -7.56 -4.33
C LEU A 155 3.07 -8.34 -5.55
N SER A 156 3.44 -9.60 -5.37
CA SER A 156 3.94 -10.43 -6.47
C SER A 156 2.89 -10.61 -7.58
N VAL A 157 1.62 -10.84 -7.21
CA VAL A 157 0.51 -10.94 -8.16
C VAL A 157 0.28 -9.60 -8.86
N LEU A 158 0.32 -8.48 -8.14
CA LEU A 158 0.13 -7.15 -8.72
C LEU A 158 1.24 -6.80 -9.73
N LEU A 159 2.51 -7.06 -9.39
CA LEU A 159 3.63 -6.83 -10.30
C LEU A 159 3.54 -7.69 -11.56
N ARG A 160 3.08 -8.95 -11.42
CA ARG A 160 2.81 -9.83 -12.57
C ARG A 160 1.67 -9.29 -13.43
N TYR A 161 0.55 -8.90 -12.82
CA TYR A 161 -0.60 -8.36 -13.53
C TYR A 161 -0.24 -7.11 -14.35
N GLN A 162 0.50 -6.17 -13.75
CA GLN A 162 0.95 -4.97 -14.47
C GLN A 162 1.94 -5.27 -15.60
N SER A 163 2.65 -6.41 -15.54
CA SER A 163 3.52 -6.83 -16.66
C SER A 163 2.71 -7.32 -17.87
N TYR A 164 1.51 -7.88 -17.65
CA TYR A 164 0.66 -8.39 -18.73
C TYR A 164 -0.15 -7.29 -19.43
N SER A 165 -0.66 -6.29 -18.70
CA SER A 165 -1.51 -5.23 -19.25
C SER A 165 -0.76 -4.24 -20.16
N VAL A 166 0.57 -4.18 -20.10
CA VAL A 166 1.42 -3.25 -20.87
C VAL A 166 1.79 -3.81 -22.26
N PHE A 167 1.54 -5.09 -22.52
CA PHE A 167 1.97 -5.77 -23.75
C PHE A 167 1.25 -5.39 -25.07
N PRO A 168 0.03 -4.80 -25.12
CA PRO A 168 -0.60 -4.54 -26.41
C PRO A 168 -0.31 -3.16 -27.04
N LEU A 169 0.29 -2.19 -26.34
CA LEU A 169 0.33 -0.79 -26.83
C LEU A 169 1.68 -0.03 -26.73
N GLY A 170 2.75 -0.64 -26.21
CA GLY A 170 4.10 -0.03 -26.20
C GLY A 170 4.25 1.28 -25.39
N LEU A 171 3.18 1.77 -24.75
CA LEU A 171 3.14 2.95 -23.89
C LEU A 171 3.17 2.49 -22.42
N GLY A 172 4.35 2.05 -21.96
CA GLY A 172 4.57 1.56 -20.60
C GLY A 172 4.68 2.67 -19.55
N GLY A 173 3.56 3.30 -19.22
CA GLY A 173 3.41 4.20 -18.07
C GLY A 173 2.48 3.63 -17.00
N CYS A 174 2.84 3.75 -15.72
CA CYS A 174 1.85 3.69 -14.64
C CYS A 174 1.09 5.03 -14.64
N ASN A 175 -0.24 4.94 -14.73
CA ASN A 175 -1.27 5.98 -15.00
C ASN A 175 -1.68 6.15 -16.47
#